data_AF-A0A1V2QB65-F1
#
_entry.id   AF-A0A1V2QB65-F1
#
_cell.length_a   1.000
_cell.length_b   1.000
_cell.length_c   1.000
_cell.angle_alpha   90.00
_cell.angle_beta   90.00
_cell.angle_gamma   90.00
#
_symmetry.space_group_name_H-M   'P 1'
#
loop_
_entity.id
_entity.type
_entity.pdbx_description
1 polymer ?
#
loop_
_entity_poly.entity_id
_entity_poly.type
_entity_poly.pdbx_seq_one_letter_code
_entity_poly.pdbx_strand_id
1 'polypeptide(L)'
;MLAVAAAVSFTVLVGCTSVSGGTPGPATTTGGSGTPTEASEPTSTGNAPAITGPELDLGKVSGPCDLLKADQLAARGVTKPGAKEADPAGPTCQWEPDDVVRGTSIGVTIMSKANGLDDMYANRAQFPVFEPTEVAGYPAVNGDITDAKHGACSTAVLVAKGEAFLVQIVVNDRNAPAYSTPCSESSAVAATVVGNLKG
;
A
#
# COMPACT_ATOMS: atom_id res chain seq x y z
N MET A 1 38.41 -34.40 -17.05
CA MET A 1 39.44 -34.92 -16.13
C MET A 1 40.16 -33.75 -15.48
N LEU A 2 39.85 -33.44 -14.23
CA LEU A 2 40.83 -33.37 -13.14
C LEU A 2 40.03 -33.35 -11.82
N ALA A 3 40.16 -34.42 -11.06
CA ALA A 3 39.65 -34.55 -9.71
C ALA A 3 40.74 -34.10 -8.73
N VAL A 4 40.37 -33.39 -7.67
CA VAL A 4 41.09 -33.46 -6.39
C VAL A 4 40.05 -33.47 -5.27
N ALA A 5 40.05 -34.58 -4.55
CA ALA A 5 39.33 -34.82 -3.32
C ALA A 5 40.29 -34.67 -2.13
N ALA A 6 39.80 -34.14 -1.00
CA ALA A 6 40.19 -34.42 0.39
C ALA A 6 39.61 -33.33 1.31
N ALA A 7 39.27 -33.51 2.59
CA ALA A 7 38.79 -34.60 3.43
C ALA A 7 38.65 -33.97 4.84
N VAL A 8 37.49 -34.22 5.50
CA VAL A 8 37.28 -34.41 6.95
C VAL A 8 37.71 -33.33 7.96
N SER A 9 36.77 -32.85 8.79
CA SER A 9 36.83 -32.93 10.28
C SER A 9 35.52 -32.54 10.96
N PHE A 10 35.10 -33.39 11.91
CA PHE A 10 33.97 -33.28 12.82
C PHE A 10 34.18 -32.18 13.87
N THR A 11 33.10 -31.52 14.31
CA THR A 11 33.05 -30.88 15.63
C THR A 11 31.68 -31.14 16.25
N VAL A 12 31.65 -31.99 17.27
CA VAL A 12 30.50 -32.20 18.14
C VAL A 12 30.70 -31.29 19.36
N LEU A 13 29.70 -30.47 19.69
CA LEU A 13 29.58 -29.88 21.02
C LEU A 13 28.17 -30.11 21.58
N VAL A 14 28.19 -30.58 22.83
CA VAL A 14 27.08 -30.96 23.71
C VAL A 14 26.76 -29.80 24.66
N GLY A 15 25.48 -29.67 25.06
CA GLY A 15 25.02 -28.98 26.28
C GLY A 15 24.55 -27.54 26.04
N CYS A 16 23.42 -27.06 26.56
CA CYS A 16 22.77 -27.38 27.83
C CYS A 16 21.24 -27.43 27.71
N THR A 17 20.65 -28.30 28.54
CA THR A 17 19.23 -28.33 28.86
C THR A 17 18.89 -27.19 29.82
N SER A 18 17.72 -26.60 29.67
CA SER A 18 17.01 -25.94 30.76
C SER A 18 15.52 -26.15 30.54
N VAL A 19 14.99 -27.19 31.20
CA VAL A 19 13.55 -27.34 31.43
C VAL A 19 13.19 -26.28 32.47
N SER A 20 12.54 -25.20 32.04
CA SER A 20 11.71 -24.40 32.94
C SER A 20 10.28 -24.86 32.76
N GLY A 21 9.87 -25.79 33.63
CA GLY A 21 8.47 -26.12 33.82
C GLY A 21 7.75 -24.89 34.36
N GLY A 22 6.89 -24.30 33.53
CA GLY A 22 5.90 -23.33 33.99
C GLY A 22 4.75 -24.08 34.65
N THR A 23 4.65 -24.00 35.98
CA THR A 23 3.48 -24.46 36.74
C THR A 23 2.26 -23.57 36.39
N PRO A 24 1.07 -24.14 36.14
CA PRO A 24 -0.15 -23.35 35.99
C PRO A 24 -0.55 -22.78 37.36
N GLY A 25 -0.45 -21.45 37.50
CA GLY A 25 -0.99 -20.73 38.65
C GLY A 25 -2.52 -20.57 38.52
N PRO A 26 -3.29 -20.75 39.60
CA PRO A 26 -4.75 -20.79 39.53
C PRO A 26 -5.36 -19.43 39.21
N ALA A 27 -6.41 -19.47 38.40
CA ALA A 27 -7.31 -18.36 38.12
C ALA A 27 -7.84 -17.75 39.42
N THR A 28 -7.65 -16.45 39.59
CA THR A 28 -8.46 -15.64 40.50
C THR A 28 -9.32 -14.72 39.67
N THR A 29 -10.61 -15.03 39.65
CA THR A 29 -11.67 -14.21 39.11
C THR A 29 -11.84 -12.96 39.97
N THR A 30 -11.78 -11.78 39.35
CA THR A 30 -12.47 -10.59 39.86
C THR A 30 -13.03 -9.88 38.64
N GLY A 31 -14.36 -9.78 38.61
CA GLY A 31 -15.11 -9.23 37.50
C GLY A 31 -14.81 -7.75 37.28
N GLY A 32 -14.44 -7.44 36.05
CA GLY A 32 -14.61 -6.14 35.43
C GLY A 32 -15.06 -6.42 34.00
N SER A 33 -16.34 -6.17 33.71
CA SER A 33 -16.88 -6.28 32.36
C SER A 33 -16.27 -5.16 31.52
N GLY A 34 -15.20 -5.49 30.81
CA GLY A 34 -14.65 -4.70 29.73
C GLY A 34 -14.53 -5.64 28.55
N THR A 35 -15.30 -5.39 27.50
CA THR A 35 -15.14 -6.01 26.18
C THR A 35 -13.64 -6.03 25.81
N PRO A 36 -13.08 -7.12 25.28
CA PRO A 36 -11.73 -7.06 24.76
C PRO A 36 -11.75 -6.06 23.59
N THR A 37 -11.15 -4.89 23.77
CA THR A 37 -10.67 -4.13 22.63
C THR A 37 -9.56 -4.96 22.05
N GLU A 38 -9.84 -5.61 20.93
CA GLU A 38 -8.87 -6.30 20.10
C GLU A 38 -7.83 -5.26 19.68
N ALA A 39 -6.73 -5.20 20.42
CA ALA A 39 -5.57 -4.42 20.02
C ALA A 39 -5.00 -5.15 18.80
N SER A 40 -5.26 -4.61 17.61
CA SER A 40 -4.62 -5.09 16.39
C SER A 40 -3.10 -4.99 16.59
N GLU A 41 -2.44 -6.14 16.65
CA GLU A 41 -0.97 -6.19 16.67
C GLU A 41 -0.47 -5.60 15.34
N PRO A 42 0.55 -4.72 15.36
CA PRO A 42 1.06 -4.15 14.13
C PRO A 42 1.53 -5.25 13.18
N THR A 43 0.88 -5.39 12.03
CA THR A 43 1.31 -6.34 11.01
C THR A 43 2.52 -5.76 10.27
N SER A 44 3.73 -6.25 10.58
CA SER A 44 4.89 -6.05 9.72
C SER A 44 5.89 -7.19 9.80
N THR A 45 6.18 -7.77 8.63
CA THR A 45 7.35 -8.62 8.39
C THR A 45 8.12 -8.16 7.14
N GLY A 46 7.92 -6.90 6.72
CA GLY A 46 8.35 -6.36 5.42
C GLY A 46 9.25 -5.12 5.54
N ASN A 47 9.58 -4.49 4.40
CA ASN A 47 10.41 -3.28 4.36
C ASN A 47 9.59 -1.99 4.55
N ALA A 48 8.27 -2.05 4.33
CA ALA A 48 7.36 -0.94 4.54
C ALA A 48 7.04 -0.76 6.05
N PRO A 49 6.66 0.46 6.48
CA PRO A 49 6.18 0.68 7.84
C PRO A 49 4.99 -0.22 8.18
N ALA A 50 4.92 -0.64 9.43
CA ALA A 50 3.84 -1.48 9.92
C ALA A 50 2.50 -0.74 9.88
N ILE A 51 1.43 -1.48 9.61
CA ILE A 51 0.07 -0.97 9.76
C ILE A 51 -0.30 -1.04 11.24
N THR A 52 -0.74 0.08 11.81
CA THR A 52 -1.18 0.16 13.22
C THR A 52 -2.70 0.18 13.37
N GLY A 53 -3.44 0.37 12.27
CA GLY A 53 -4.90 0.34 12.22
C GLY A 53 -5.45 -1.01 11.75
N PRO A 54 -6.78 -1.13 11.59
CA PRO A 54 -7.37 -2.34 11.01
C PRO A 54 -6.95 -2.50 9.55
N GLU A 55 -6.61 -3.73 9.16
CA GLU A 55 -6.33 -4.05 7.76
C GLU A 55 -7.58 -3.88 6.89
N LEU A 56 -7.40 -3.43 5.64
CA LEU A 56 -8.46 -3.29 4.67
C LEU A 56 -8.28 -4.32 3.55
N ASP A 57 -9.37 -4.97 3.19
CA ASP A 57 -9.40 -6.10 2.26
C ASP A 57 -9.73 -5.61 0.85
N LEU A 58 -8.74 -5.65 -0.05
CA LEU A 58 -8.93 -5.33 -1.46
C LEU A 58 -9.72 -6.41 -2.22
N GLY A 59 -9.90 -7.60 -1.64
CA GLY A 59 -10.75 -8.66 -2.17
C GLY A 59 -12.24 -8.38 -2.10
N LYS A 60 -12.67 -7.34 -1.34
CA LYS A 60 -14.08 -6.90 -1.29
C LYS A 60 -14.56 -6.21 -2.56
N VAL A 61 -13.64 -5.76 -3.42
CA VAL A 61 -13.96 -5.14 -4.71
C VAL A 61 -13.75 -6.12 -5.86
N SER A 62 -14.54 -6.03 -6.93
CA SER A 62 -14.39 -6.92 -8.10
C SER A 62 -13.23 -6.50 -9.01
N GLY A 63 -12.65 -5.33 -8.76
CA GLY A 63 -11.48 -4.83 -9.46
C GLY A 63 -11.23 -3.34 -9.18
N PRO A 64 -10.20 -2.76 -9.82
CA PRO A 64 -9.74 -1.42 -9.51
C PRO A 64 -10.79 -0.32 -9.77
N CYS A 65 -11.71 -0.52 -10.73
CA CYS A 65 -12.74 0.47 -11.03
C CYS A 65 -13.80 0.61 -9.93
N ASP A 66 -13.91 -0.36 -9.03
CA ASP A 66 -14.89 -0.31 -7.95
C ASP A 66 -14.33 0.43 -6.71
N LEU A 67 -13.05 0.81 -6.72
CA LEU A 67 -12.39 1.53 -5.63
C LEU A 67 -12.83 3.00 -5.52
N LEU A 68 -13.41 3.56 -6.58
CA LEU A 68 -13.97 4.91 -6.62
C LEU A 68 -15.41 4.86 -7.14
N LYS A 69 -16.30 5.61 -6.49
CA LYS A 69 -17.71 5.70 -6.87
C LYS A 69 -17.92 6.77 -7.93
N ALA A 70 -18.95 6.60 -8.76
CA ALA A 70 -19.24 7.51 -9.88
C ALA A 70 -19.50 8.96 -9.44
N ASP A 71 -20.14 9.18 -8.29
CA ASP A 71 -20.39 10.50 -7.71
C ASP A 71 -19.10 11.19 -7.23
N GLN A 72 -18.18 10.42 -6.65
CA GLN A 72 -16.85 10.90 -6.23
C GLN A 72 -15.99 11.34 -7.43
N LEU A 73 -16.11 10.61 -8.55
CA LEU A 73 -15.45 10.95 -9.82
C LEU A 73 -16.12 12.14 -10.50
N ALA A 74 -17.45 12.21 -10.50
CA ALA A 74 -18.21 13.33 -11.06
C ALA A 74 -17.88 14.66 -10.36
N ALA A 75 -17.68 14.63 -9.04
CA ALA A 75 -17.21 15.80 -8.28
C ALA A 75 -15.81 16.31 -8.72
N ARG A 76 -15.06 15.51 -9.47
CA ARG A 76 -13.74 15.83 -10.04
C ARG A 76 -13.78 16.06 -11.55
N GLY A 77 -14.96 16.14 -12.15
CA GLY A 77 -15.12 16.38 -13.59
C GLY A 77 -14.90 15.14 -14.46
N VAL A 78 -15.14 13.95 -13.92
CA VAL A 78 -15.11 12.66 -14.65
C VAL A 78 -16.52 12.08 -14.63
N THR A 79 -17.19 12.03 -15.78
CA THR A 79 -18.53 11.39 -15.89
C THR A 79 -18.53 10.09 -16.69
N LYS A 80 -17.46 9.83 -17.44
CA LYS A 80 -17.30 8.57 -18.19
C LYS A 80 -16.90 7.43 -17.25
N PRO A 81 -17.36 6.20 -17.52
CA PRO A 81 -16.90 5.03 -16.77
C PRO A 81 -15.39 4.82 -16.97
N GLY A 82 -14.73 4.28 -15.96
CA GLY A 82 -13.31 3.94 -16.04
C GLY A 82 -13.05 2.75 -16.95
N ALA A 83 -11.88 2.74 -17.57
CA ALA A 83 -11.39 1.66 -18.40
C ALA A 83 -10.42 0.77 -17.60
N LYS A 84 -10.67 -0.55 -17.58
CA LYS A 84 -9.74 -1.51 -16.98
C LYS A 84 -8.59 -1.78 -17.95
N GLU A 85 -7.38 -1.67 -17.47
CA GLU A 85 -6.15 -1.91 -18.22
C GLU A 85 -5.20 -2.82 -17.42
N ALA A 86 -4.19 -3.38 -18.09
CA ALA A 86 -3.12 -4.11 -17.44
C ALA A 86 -1.94 -3.17 -17.14
N ASP A 87 -1.46 -3.17 -15.90
CA ASP A 87 -0.26 -2.47 -15.47
C ASP A 87 0.81 -3.49 -14.99
N PRO A 88 2.12 -3.16 -15.07
CA PRO A 88 3.17 -3.98 -14.48
C PRO A 88 2.97 -4.27 -12.98
N ALA A 89 2.42 -3.33 -12.22
CA ALA A 89 2.13 -3.50 -10.80
C ALA A 89 0.85 -4.30 -10.51
N GLY A 90 -0.08 -4.38 -11.47
CA GLY A 90 -1.33 -5.15 -11.33
C GLY A 90 -2.47 -4.65 -12.24
N PRO A 91 -3.73 -5.05 -12.01
CA PRO A 91 -4.86 -4.49 -12.75
C PRO A 91 -5.06 -3.02 -12.35
N THR A 92 -5.26 -2.16 -13.35
CA THR A 92 -5.52 -0.72 -13.15
C THR A 92 -6.86 -0.31 -13.75
N CYS A 93 -7.45 0.74 -13.20
CA CYS A 93 -8.57 1.43 -13.81
C CYS A 93 -8.18 2.87 -14.08
N GLN A 94 -8.45 3.35 -15.29
CA GLN A 94 -8.15 4.70 -15.74
C GLN A 94 -9.43 5.48 -16.00
N TRP A 95 -9.47 6.71 -15.54
CA TRP A 95 -10.57 7.65 -15.75
C TRP A 95 -10.04 8.92 -16.39
N GLU A 96 -10.58 9.24 -17.56
CA GLU A 96 -10.30 10.48 -18.26
C GLU A 96 -11.29 11.58 -17.84
N PRO A 97 -10.82 12.81 -17.63
CA PRO A 97 -11.70 13.92 -17.34
C PRO A 97 -12.56 14.27 -18.56
N ASP A 98 -13.70 14.88 -18.30
CA ASP A 98 -14.62 15.34 -19.34
C ASP A 98 -13.97 16.45 -20.19
N ASP A 99 -13.21 17.34 -19.55
CA ASP A 99 -12.30 18.29 -20.21
C ASP A 99 -10.89 17.67 -20.27
N VAL A 100 -10.56 17.01 -21.37
CA VAL A 100 -9.26 16.34 -21.57
C VAL A 100 -8.07 17.31 -21.63
N VAL A 101 -8.31 18.61 -21.80
CA VAL A 101 -7.24 19.62 -21.90
C VAL A 101 -6.93 20.21 -20.53
N ARG A 102 -7.96 20.44 -19.70
CA ARG A 102 -7.80 21.13 -18.42
C ARG A 102 -8.12 20.29 -17.19
N GLY A 103 -8.74 19.13 -17.39
CA GLY A 103 -9.10 18.23 -16.31
C GLY A 103 -7.92 17.41 -15.81
N THR A 104 -8.21 16.57 -14.83
CA THR A 104 -7.22 15.70 -14.19
C THR A 104 -7.58 14.25 -14.46
N SER A 105 -6.67 13.51 -15.09
CA SER A 105 -6.81 12.06 -15.29
C SER A 105 -6.44 11.32 -14.00
N ILE A 106 -7.19 10.26 -13.71
CA ILE A 106 -7.08 9.48 -12.47
C ILE A 106 -6.85 8.02 -12.85
N GLY A 107 -5.83 7.40 -12.26
CA GLY A 107 -5.58 5.97 -12.34
C GLY A 107 -5.57 5.35 -10.95
N VAL A 108 -6.18 4.17 -10.79
CA VAL A 108 -6.07 3.38 -9.55
C VAL A 108 -5.67 1.95 -9.89
N THR A 109 -4.55 1.51 -9.33
CA THR A 109 -3.97 0.18 -9.53
C THR A 109 -4.04 -0.63 -8.25
N ILE A 110 -4.53 -1.87 -8.32
CA ILE A 110 -4.37 -2.85 -7.24
C ILE A 110 -3.01 -3.51 -7.45
N MET A 111 -2.09 -3.39 -6.48
CA MET A 111 -0.70 -3.84 -6.63
C MET A 111 -0.57 -5.34 -6.33
N SER A 112 -1.08 -6.20 -7.23
CA SER A 112 -1.10 -7.65 -7.03
C SER A 112 0.09 -8.41 -7.66
N LYS A 113 0.92 -7.74 -8.45
CA LYS A 113 2.09 -8.36 -9.14
C LYS A 113 3.43 -8.02 -8.50
N ALA A 114 3.42 -7.14 -7.51
CA ALA A 114 4.52 -6.83 -6.60
C ALA A 114 4.03 -7.10 -5.17
N ASN A 115 4.91 -7.30 -4.19
CA ASN A 115 4.55 -7.38 -2.76
C ASN A 115 4.08 -6.01 -2.21
N GLY A 116 3.23 -5.31 -2.95
CA GLY A 116 2.74 -3.97 -2.65
C GLY A 116 3.86 -2.96 -2.40
N LEU A 117 3.73 -2.22 -1.30
CA LEU A 117 4.72 -1.23 -0.87
C LEU A 117 6.05 -1.86 -0.46
N ASP A 118 6.11 -3.13 -0.03
CA ASP A 118 7.36 -3.73 0.46
C ASP A 118 8.43 -3.78 -0.64
N ASP A 119 8.04 -4.13 -1.86
CA ASP A 119 8.93 -4.14 -3.02
C ASP A 119 9.32 -2.70 -3.41
N MET A 120 8.41 -1.73 -3.27
CA MET A 120 8.71 -0.32 -3.54
C MET A 120 9.75 0.22 -2.53
N TYR A 121 9.62 -0.13 -1.25
CA TYR A 121 10.60 0.20 -0.20
C TYR A 121 11.95 -0.50 -0.42
N ALA A 122 11.94 -1.77 -0.85
CA ALA A 122 13.15 -2.51 -1.19
C ALA A 122 13.92 -1.88 -2.36
N ASN A 123 13.18 -1.33 -3.33
CA ASN A 123 13.73 -0.72 -4.55
C ASN A 123 13.73 0.80 -4.51
N ARG A 124 13.62 1.43 -3.32
CA ARG A 124 13.49 2.91 -3.17
C ARG A 124 14.53 3.72 -3.94
N ALA A 125 15.76 3.19 -4.08
CA ALA A 125 16.84 3.84 -4.79
C ALA A 125 16.63 3.95 -6.32
N GLN A 126 15.68 3.18 -6.87
CA GLN A 126 15.31 3.21 -8.29
C GLN A 126 14.27 4.28 -8.61
N PHE A 127 13.63 4.88 -7.59
CA PHE A 127 12.63 5.92 -7.77
C PHE A 127 13.27 7.30 -7.60
N PRO A 128 13.25 8.17 -8.63
CA PRO A 128 13.69 9.55 -8.50
C PRO A 128 12.97 10.32 -7.39
N VAL A 129 11.71 9.97 -7.13
CA VAL A 129 10.92 10.47 -6.01
C VAL A 129 10.41 9.30 -5.18
N PHE A 130 10.77 9.30 -3.91
CA PHE A 130 10.29 8.35 -2.90
C PHE A 130 10.14 9.09 -1.58
N GLU A 131 8.92 9.50 -1.26
CA GLU A 131 8.59 10.30 -0.09
C GLU A 131 7.59 9.53 0.79
N PRO A 132 8.08 8.88 1.87
CA PRO A 132 7.21 8.27 2.86
C PRO A 132 6.23 9.28 3.45
N THR A 133 4.98 8.86 3.58
CA THR A 133 3.88 9.67 4.11
C THR A 133 2.82 8.75 4.73
N GLU A 134 1.67 9.31 5.10
CA GLU A 134 0.50 8.58 5.54
C GLU A 134 -0.76 9.07 4.82
N VAL A 135 -1.65 8.15 4.49
CA VAL A 135 -2.97 8.45 3.92
C VAL A 135 -4.03 7.86 4.82
N ALA A 136 -4.83 8.72 5.45
CA ALA A 136 -5.95 8.33 6.31
C ALA A 136 -5.56 7.30 7.40
N GLY A 137 -4.34 7.42 7.94
CA GLY A 137 -3.76 6.56 8.98
C GLY A 137 -3.05 5.30 8.47
N TYR A 138 -2.89 5.14 7.15
CA TYR A 138 -2.17 4.01 6.55
C TYR A 138 -0.82 4.45 6.00
N PRO A 139 0.24 3.63 6.15
CA PRO A 139 1.53 3.88 5.54
C PRO A 139 1.40 4.08 4.02
N ALA A 140 2.01 5.14 3.53
CA ALA A 140 1.96 5.51 2.12
C ALA A 140 3.31 6.03 1.62
N VAL A 141 3.46 6.07 0.30
CA VAL A 141 4.60 6.68 -0.37
C VAL A 141 4.09 7.50 -1.53
N ASN A 142 4.48 8.78 -1.58
CA ASN A 142 4.42 9.56 -2.80
C ASN A 142 5.66 9.25 -3.63
N GLY A 143 5.48 8.89 -4.89
CA GLY A 143 6.58 8.53 -5.77
C GLY A 143 6.28 8.77 -7.23
N ASP A 144 7.33 8.86 -8.02
CA ASP A 144 7.27 9.01 -9.47
C ASP A 144 8.55 8.43 -10.10
N ILE A 145 8.42 7.92 -11.32
CA ILE A 145 9.48 7.31 -12.11
C ILE A 145 10.18 8.32 -13.06
N THR A 146 9.64 9.53 -13.21
CA THR A 146 10.09 10.53 -14.19
C THR A 146 10.52 11.88 -13.60
N ASP A 147 9.85 12.39 -12.55
CA ASP A 147 10.19 13.52 -11.65
C ASP A 147 8.85 14.14 -11.16
N ALA A 148 8.41 13.82 -9.93
CA ALA A 148 7.07 14.10 -9.38
C ALA A 148 6.71 15.59 -9.18
N LYS A 149 7.43 16.51 -9.81
CA LYS A 149 7.37 17.94 -9.47
C LYS A 149 6.35 18.73 -10.29
N HIS A 150 5.90 18.20 -11.43
CA HIS A 150 5.02 18.94 -12.33
C HIS A 150 3.98 18.06 -13.01
N GLY A 151 2.72 18.26 -12.63
CA GLY A 151 1.56 17.70 -13.31
C GLY A 151 1.31 16.23 -13.10
N ALA A 152 2.23 15.45 -12.54
CA ALA A 152 2.00 14.04 -12.24
C ALA A 152 2.53 13.65 -10.86
N CYS A 153 1.82 12.75 -10.19
CA CYS A 153 2.30 12.08 -9.00
C CYS A 153 1.55 10.77 -8.79
N SER A 154 2.22 9.80 -8.18
CA SER A 154 1.61 8.57 -7.69
C SER A 154 1.68 8.48 -6.18
N THR A 155 0.60 8.06 -5.54
CA THR A 155 0.54 7.75 -4.11
C THR A 155 0.19 6.29 -3.94
N ALA A 156 1.12 5.50 -3.43
CA ALA A 156 0.90 4.10 -3.08
C ALA A 156 0.56 3.99 -1.59
N VAL A 157 -0.43 3.18 -1.22
CA VAL A 157 -0.91 3.01 0.15
C VAL A 157 -0.94 1.53 0.51
N LEU A 158 -0.31 1.17 1.63
CA LEU A 158 -0.33 -0.17 2.21
C LEU A 158 -1.57 -0.32 3.10
N VAL A 159 -2.43 -1.28 2.79
CA VAL A 159 -3.73 -1.44 3.46
C VAL A 159 -3.87 -2.75 4.23
N ALA A 160 -3.12 -3.79 3.86
CA ALA A 160 -2.93 -5.01 4.64
C ALA A 160 -1.53 -5.57 4.35
N LYS A 161 -1.11 -6.63 5.06
CA LYS A 161 0.16 -7.30 4.78
C LYS A 161 0.24 -7.76 3.32
N GLY A 162 1.18 -7.17 2.56
CA GLY A 162 1.39 -7.48 1.14
C GLY A 162 0.29 -6.94 0.21
N GLU A 163 -0.69 -6.19 0.73
CA GLU A 163 -1.76 -5.58 -0.05
C GLU A 163 -1.59 -4.07 -0.08
N ALA A 164 -1.48 -3.53 -1.30
CA ALA A 164 -1.41 -2.11 -1.54
C ALA A 164 -2.20 -1.73 -2.79
N PHE A 165 -2.58 -0.46 -2.85
CA PHE A 165 -3.07 0.15 -4.08
C PHE A 165 -2.24 1.40 -4.39
N LEU A 166 -2.21 1.78 -5.66
CA LEU A 166 -1.53 2.98 -6.14
C LEU A 166 -2.52 3.87 -6.86
N VAL A 167 -2.55 5.15 -6.49
CA VAL A 167 -3.29 6.19 -7.20
C VAL A 167 -2.31 7.00 -8.01
N GLN A 168 -2.54 7.12 -9.31
CA GLN A 168 -1.82 8.02 -10.19
C GLN A 168 -2.73 9.17 -10.58
N ILE A 169 -2.18 10.38 -10.56
CA ILE A 169 -2.85 11.58 -11.04
C ILE A 169 -2.01 12.23 -12.13
N VAL A 170 -2.68 12.69 -13.20
CA VAL A 170 -2.10 13.55 -14.23
C VAL A 170 -2.97 14.79 -14.38
N VAL A 171 -2.46 15.94 -13.94
CA VAL A 171 -3.07 17.26 -14.08
C VAL A 171 -2.69 17.83 -15.44
N ASN A 172 -3.67 17.95 -16.34
CA ASN A 172 -3.43 18.41 -17.71
C ASN A 172 -3.30 19.94 -17.82
N ASP A 173 -4.02 20.70 -16.97
CA ASP A 173 -3.91 22.15 -16.94
C ASP A 173 -2.63 22.61 -16.22
N ARG A 174 -1.64 23.06 -16.99
CA ARG A 174 -0.37 23.60 -16.46
C ARG A 174 -0.53 24.87 -15.61
N ASN A 175 -1.67 25.56 -15.73
CA ASN A 175 -1.96 26.77 -14.97
C ASN A 175 -2.79 26.48 -13.70
N ALA A 176 -3.30 25.25 -13.54
CA ALA A 176 -4.03 24.88 -12.34
C ALA A 176 -3.08 24.82 -11.14
N PRO A 177 -3.52 25.25 -9.93
CA PRO A 177 -2.71 25.11 -8.71
C PRO A 177 -2.23 23.68 -8.47
N ALA A 178 -3.10 22.70 -8.74
CA ALA A 178 -2.83 21.27 -8.62
C ALA A 178 -1.63 20.79 -9.47
N TYR A 179 -1.30 21.50 -10.56
CA TYR A 179 -0.14 21.15 -11.40
C TYR A 179 1.18 21.23 -10.65
N SER A 180 1.28 22.16 -9.68
CA SER A 180 2.45 22.33 -8.82
C SER A 180 2.43 21.46 -7.56
N THR A 181 1.29 20.85 -7.24
CA THR A 181 1.09 20.00 -6.06
C THR A 181 0.36 18.70 -6.39
N PRO A 182 0.76 17.94 -7.43
CA PRO A 182 0.00 16.78 -7.89
C PRO A 182 -0.11 15.68 -6.84
N CYS A 183 0.89 15.54 -5.95
CA CYS A 183 0.85 14.57 -4.86
C CYS A 183 -0.24 14.85 -3.81
N SER A 184 -0.64 16.12 -3.66
CA SER A 184 -1.78 16.47 -2.81
C SER A 184 -3.08 15.91 -3.38
N GLU A 185 -3.24 15.95 -4.71
CA GLU A 185 -4.42 15.40 -5.38
C GLU A 185 -4.43 13.87 -5.33
N SER A 186 -3.31 13.21 -5.63
CA SER A 186 -3.23 11.74 -5.56
C SER A 186 -3.47 11.23 -4.15
N SER A 187 -2.94 11.92 -3.13
CA SER A 187 -3.20 11.59 -1.72
C SER A 187 -4.66 11.78 -1.33
N ALA A 188 -5.32 12.83 -1.83
CA ALA A 188 -6.74 13.09 -1.56
C ALA A 188 -7.65 12.02 -2.21
N VAL A 189 -7.33 11.59 -3.42
CA VAL A 189 -8.03 10.48 -4.08
C VAL A 189 -7.74 9.15 -3.34
N ALA A 190 -6.50 8.91 -2.94
CA ALA A 190 -6.15 7.72 -2.15
C ALA A 190 -6.88 7.67 -0.80
N ALA A 191 -7.06 8.82 -0.13
CA ALA A 191 -7.87 8.90 1.09
C ALA A 191 -9.35 8.53 0.84
N THR A 192 -9.88 8.88 -0.34
CA THR A 192 -11.23 8.49 -0.75
C THR A 192 -11.34 6.97 -0.94
N VAL A 193 -10.34 6.35 -1.57
CA VAL A 193 -10.25 4.88 -1.72
C VAL A 193 -10.21 4.20 -0.35
N VAL A 194 -9.36 4.66 0.57
CA VAL A 194 -9.32 4.14 1.96
C VAL A 194 -10.68 4.26 2.64
N GLY A 195 -11.37 5.40 2.47
CA GLY A 195 -12.72 5.59 2.99
C GLY A 195 -13.72 4.57 2.44
N ASN A 196 -13.69 4.31 1.13
CA ASN A 196 -14.56 3.32 0.50
C ASN A 196 -14.30 1.88 0.99
N LEU A 197 -13.04 1.53 1.26
CA LEU A 197 -12.65 0.21 1.75
C LEU A 197 -13.04 -0.04 3.22
N LYS A 198 -13.17 1.03 4.01
CA LYS A 198 -13.66 0.96 5.40
C LYS A 198 -15.16 0.67 5.50
N GLY A 199 -15.93 0.99 4.45
CA GLY A 199 -17.40 0.85 4.41
C GLY A 199 -18.12 2.18 4.59
#